data_AF-A0A920E2X9-F1
#
_entry.id   AF-A0A920E2X9-F1
#
_cell.length_a   1.000
_cell.length_b   1.000
_cell.length_c   1.000
_cell.angle_alpha   90.00
_cell.angle_beta   90.00
_cell.angle_gamma   90.00
#
_symmetry.space_group_name_H-M   'P 1'
#
loop_
_entity.id
_entity.type
_entity.pdbx_description
1 polymer ?
#
loop_
_entity_poly.entity_id
_entity_poly.type
_entity_poly.pdbx_seq_one_letter_code
_entity_poly.pdbx_strand_id
1 'polypeptide(L)' 'MKLNIHSQDGSKVSSVDVDKFVFGIEPNINVVNQAVNTELTNLRQGTRLIKE' A
#
# COMPACT_ATOMS: atom_id res chain seq x y z
N MET A 1 6.81 12.09 -11.85
CA MET A 1 8.00 11.26 -11.60
C MET A 1 8.03 10.18 -12.68
N LYS A 2 9.18 9.92 -13.30
CA LYS A 2 9.26 9.04 -14.46
C LYS A 2 9.71 7.64 -14.04
N LEU A 3 8.85 6.64 -14.21
CA LEU A 3 9.13 5.25 -13.90
C LEU A 3 9.36 4.46 -15.20
N ASN A 4 10.35 3.58 -15.19
CA ASN A 4 10.65 2.73 -16.36
C ASN A 4 9.82 1.45 -16.29
N ILE A 5 9.25 1.06 -17.42
CA ILE A 5 8.60 -0.24 -17.59
C ILE A 5 9.63 -1.20 -18.20
N HIS A 6 9.82 -2.33 -17.53
CA HIS A 6 10.68 -3.41 -17.97
C HIS A 6 9.84 -4.57 -18.52
N SER A 7 10.31 -5.22 -19.60
CA SER A 7 9.77 -6.51 -20.06
C SER A 7 10.21 -7.63 -19.12
N GLN A 8 9.57 -8.79 -19.21
CA GLN A 8 9.99 -10.02 -18.51
C GLN A 8 11.42 -10.43 -18.89
N ASP A 9 11.85 -10.07 -20.11
CA ASP A 9 13.21 -10.29 -20.62
C ASP A 9 14.25 -9.29 -20.06
N GLY A 10 13.83 -8.37 -19.20
CA GLY A 10 14.68 -7.36 -18.55
C GLY A 10 14.94 -6.10 -19.38
N SER A 11 14.55 -6.07 -20.66
CA SER A 11 14.70 -4.88 -21.51
C SER A 11 13.77 -3.75 -21.09
N LYS A 12 14.23 -2.50 -21.23
CA LYS A 12 13.39 -1.31 -21.00
C LYS A 12 12.45 -1.13 -22.19
N VAL A 13 11.15 -1.19 -21.94
CA VAL A 13 10.12 -1.11 -22.98
C VAL A 13 9.63 0.32 -23.16
N SER A 14 9.35 1.01 -22.06
CA SER A 14 8.81 2.37 -22.09
C SER A 14 8.96 3.06 -20.73
N SER A 15 8.42 4.27 -20.61
CA SER A 15 8.40 5.04 -19.37
C SER A 15 7.03 5.64 -19.13
N VAL A 16 6.57 5.62 -17.88
CA VAL A 16 5.30 6.23 -17.45
C VAL A 16 5.60 7.38 -16.50
N ASP A 17 4.93 8.50 -16.74
CA ASP A 17 4.95 9.64 -15.84
C ASP A 17 3.84 9.49 -14.80
N VAL A 18 4.22 9.31 -13.54
CA VAL A 18 3.30 9.25 -12.40
C VAL A 18 3.24 10.58 -11.67
N ASP A 19 2.08 10.91 -11.11
CA ASP A 19 1.87 12.16 -10.40
C ASP A 19 2.73 12.24 -9.13
N LYS A 20 3.42 13.37 -8.95
CA LYS A 20 4.24 13.64 -7.78
C LYS A 20 3.38 13.86 -6.52
N PHE A 21 2.15 14.34 -6.66
CA PHE A 21 1.26 14.56 -5.52
C PHE A 21 0.76 13.26 -4.90
N VAL A 22 0.73 12.16 -5.65
CA VAL A 22 0.32 10.85 -5.14
C VAL A 22 1.54 10.04 -4.67
N PHE A 23 2.60 9.98 -5.47
CA PHE A 23 3.73 9.08 -5.23
C PHE A 23 4.94 9.74 -4.57
N GLY A 24 4.97 11.08 -4.47
CA GLY A 24 6.10 11.84 -3.94
C GLY A 24 5.84 12.51 -2.60
N ILE A 25 4.76 12.13 -1.90
CA ILE A 25 4.42 12.70 -0.58
C ILE A 25 5.37 12.20 0.49
N GLU A 26 5.65 13.05 1.47
CA GLU A 26 6.30 12.62 2.71
C GLU A 26 5.25 11.88 3.57
N PRO A 27 5.44 10.59 3.85
CA PRO A 27 4.43 9.81 4.54
C PRO A 27 4.34 10.22 6.01
N ASN A 28 3.11 10.48 6.48
CA ASN A 28 2.84 10.67 7.90
C ASN A 28 2.77 9.30 8.59
N ILE A 29 3.80 8.97 9.36
CA ILE A 29 3.97 7.67 10.03
C ILE A 29 2.76 7.31 10.92
N ASN A 30 2.17 8.29 11.62
CA ASN A 30 1.05 8.05 12.51
C ASN A 30 -0.20 7.59 11.75
N VAL A 31 -0.48 8.25 10.60
CA VAL A 31 -1.63 7.92 9.75
C VAL A 31 -1.45 6.53 9.12
N VAL A 32 -0.23 6.20 8.69
CA VAL A 32 0.09 4.87 8.14
C VAL A 32 -0.13 3.78 9.20
N ASN A 33 0.39 3.97 10.41
CA ASN A 33 0.22 3.01 11.50
C ASN A 33 -1.26 2.79 11.84
N GLN A 34 -2.04 3.87 11.95
CA GLN A 34 -3.48 3.80 12.20
C GLN A 34 -4.23 3.04 11.10
N ALA A 35 -3.94 3.32 9.83
CA ALA A 35 -4.58 2.65 8.70
C ALA A 35 -4.29 1.15 8.72
N VAL A 36 -3.04 0.75 8.94
CA VAL A 36 -2.63 -0.66 9.02
C VAL A 36 -3.32 -1.39 10.17
N ASN A 37 -3.32 -0.81 11.37
CA ASN A 37 -3.96 -1.45 12.53
C ASN A 37 -5.47 -1.56 12.36
N THR A 38 -6.10 -0.59 11.71
CA THR A 38 -7.54 -0.60 11.43
C THR A 38 -7.89 -1.75 10.50
N GLU A 39 -7.12 -1.91 9.42
CA GLU A 39 -7.33 -3.01 8.47
C GLU A 39 -7.12 -4.38 9.13
N LEU A 40 -6.04 -4.55 9.89
CA LEU A 40 -5.78 -5.79 10.64
C LEU A 40 -6.87 -6.10 11.66
N THR A 41 -7.42 -5.08 12.32
CA THR A 41 -8.52 -5.22 13.28
C THR A 41 -9.81 -5.62 12.58
N ASN A 42 -10.12 -5.04 11.42
CA ASN A 42 -11.30 -5.38 10.63
C ASN A 42 -11.26 -6.82 10.11
N LEU A 43 -10.08 -7.30 9.72
CA LEU A 43 -9.87 -8.69 9.28
C LEU A 43 -10.01 -9.70 10.44
N ARG A 44 -9.85 -9.27 11.70
CA ARG A 44 -9.92 -10.16 12.86
C ARG A 44 -11.36 -10.65 13.08
N GLN A 45 -11.57 -11.94 12.85
CA GLN A 45 -12.87 -12.57 13.09
C GLN A 45 -13.14 -12.71 14.60
N GLY A 46 -14.30 -12.21 15.05
CA GLY A 46 -14.74 -12.21 16.44
C GLY A 46 -15.44 -13.51 16.86
N THR A 47 -14.92 -14.68 16.52
CA THR A 47 -15.58 -15.98 16.75
C THR A 47 -15.49 -16.50 18.20
N ARG A 48 -15.07 -15.65 19.14
CA ARG A 48 -14.96 -16.03 20.55
C ARG A 48 -16.35 -16.05 21.20
N LEU A 49 -16.76 -17.21 21.70
CA LEU A 49 -17.95 -17.41 22.52
C LEU A 49 -17.52 -17.85 23.93
N ILE A 50 -18.17 -17.32 24.97
CA ILE A 50 -18.04 -17.74 26.36
C ILE A 50 -19.40 -18.27 26.79
N LYS A 51 -19.44 -19.44 27.44
CA LYS A 51 -20.67 -20.03 27.97
C LYS A 51 -20.85 -19.53 29.41
N GLU A 52 -22.00 -18.94 29.70
CA GLU A 52 -22.45 -18.63 31.07
C GLU A 52 -22.71 -19.92 31.87
#